data_AF-A0A9D7HW43-F1
#
_entry.id   AF-A0A9D7HW43-F1
#
_cell.length_a   1.000
_cell.length_b   1.000
_cell.length_c   1.000
_cell.angle_alpha   90.00
_cell.angle_beta   90.00
_cell.angle_gamma   90.00
#
_symmetry.space_group_name_H-M   'P 1'
#
loop_
_entity.id
_entity.type
_entity.pdbx_description
1 polymer ?
#
loop_
_entity_poly.entity_id
_entity_poly.type
_entity_poly.pdbx_seq_one_letter_code
_entity_poly.pdbx_strand_id
1 'polypeptide(L)' 'MLLTAPSGELAHRLLYRNDRPLLEGTDAVAKLAEIESRRREVWATITNKIDTSGLSPLEVSELVLHSYREWIAS' A
#
# COMPACT_ATOMS: atom_id res chain seq x y z
N MET A 1 4.86 4.74 -9.42
CA MET A 1 5.38 4.19 -8.15
C MET A 1 4.20 3.59 -7.39
N LEU A 2 4.36 2.40 -6.82
CA LEU A 2 3.33 1.70 -6.04
C LEU A 2 3.79 1.55 -4.59
N LEU A 3 2.98 2.00 -3.64
CA LEU A 3 3.22 1.77 -2.21
C LEU A 3 2.50 0.49 -1.79
N THR A 4 3.23 -0.44 -1.19
CA THR A 4 2.71 -1.75 -0.75
C THR A 4 2.79 -1.89 0.76
N ALA A 5 1.95 -2.77 1.31
CA ALA A 5 2.06 -3.28 2.68
C ALA A 5 1.24 -4.59 2.78
N PRO A 6 1.57 -5.53 3.67
CA PRO A 6 0.79 -6.72 3.94
C PRO A 6 -0.64 -6.37 4.35
N SER A 7 -1.60 -7.21 3.94
CA SER A 7 -3.02 -7.06 4.26
C SER A 7 -3.29 -6.94 5.77
N GLY A 8 -2.54 -7.64 6.62
CA GLY A 8 -2.66 -7.52 8.08
C GLY A 8 -2.28 -6.14 8.62
N GLU A 9 -1.23 -5.53 8.06
CA GLU A 9 -0.81 -4.18 8.46
C GLU A 9 -1.76 -3.11 7.92
N LEU A 10 -2.24 -3.29 6.68
CA LEU A 10 -3.30 -2.44 6.12
C LEU A 10 -4.58 -2.52 6.96
N ALA A 11 -5.00 -3.70 7.40
CA ALA A 11 -6.14 -3.86 8.28
C ALA A 11 -5.94 -3.14 9.61
N HIS A 12 -4.75 -3.26 10.23
CA HIS A 12 -4.42 -2.53 11.45
C HIS A 12 -4.47 -1.00 11.26
N ARG A 13 -3.92 -0.47 10.15
CA ARG A 13 -3.98 0.96 9.80
C ARG A 13 -5.42 1.46 9.57
N LEU A 14 -6.33 0.58 9.19
CA LEU A 14 -7.71 0.90 8.83
C LEU A 14 -8.73 0.57 9.94
N LEU A 15 -8.30 -0.07 11.04
CA LEU A 15 -9.17 -0.64 12.07
C LEU A 15 -10.18 0.34 12.67
N TYR A 16 -9.80 1.62 12.76
CA TYR A 16 -10.62 2.67 13.39
C TYR A 16 -11.23 3.66 12.40
N ARG A 17 -11.24 3.31 11.11
CA ARG A 17 -11.70 4.18 10.03
C ARG A 17 -13.11 3.79 9.60
N ASN A 18 -14.09 4.61 10.03
CA ASN A 18 -15.49 4.45 9.64
C ASN A 18 -15.79 5.02 8.23
N ASP A 19 -14.78 5.52 7.51
CA ASP A 19 -14.92 6.11 6.17
C ASP A 19 -14.65 5.11 5.04
N ARG A 20 -14.75 3.81 5.33
CA ARG A 20 -14.42 2.71 4.41
C ARG A 20 -15.61 1.75 4.21
N PRO A 21 -16.60 2.11 3.36
CA PRO A 21 -17.78 1.27 3.12
C PRO A 21 -17.45 -0.15 2.63
N LEU A 22 -16.32 -0.31 1.92
CA LEU A 22 -15.88 -1.61 1.43
C LEU A 22 -15.38 -2.56 2.52
N LEU A 23 -15.09 -2.05 3.73
CA LEU A 23 -14.57 -2.82 4.87
C LEU A 23 -15.60 -2.90 6.02
N GLU A 24 -16.78 -2.32 5.84
CA GLU A 24 -17.82 -2.30 6.88
C GLU A 24 -18.40 -3.70 7.10
N GLY A 25 -18.51 -4.13 8.37
CA GLY A 25 -19.16 -5.39 8.76
C GLY A 25 -18.50 -6.68 8.24
N THR A 26 -17.28 -6.62 7.69
CA THR A 26 -16.60 -7.74 7.05
C THR A 26 -15.20 -7.99 7.65
N ASP A 27 -14.66 -9.19 7.43
CA ASP A 27 -13.25 -9.48 7.70
C ASP A 27 -12.38 -8.60 6.79
N ALA A 28 -11.87 -7.50 7.35
CA ALA A 28 -11.08 -6.53 6.63
C ALA A 28 -9.81 -7.15 6.01
N VAL A 29 -9.19 -8.14 6.65
CA VAL A 29 -7.99 -8.81 6.12
C VAL A 29 -8.36 -9.62 4.88
N ALA A 30 -9.43 -10.41 4.95
CA ALA A 30 -9.92 -11.18 3.80
C ALA A 30 -10.31 -10.25 2.64
N LYS A 31 -10.94 -9.11 2.93
CA LYS A 31 -11.35 -8.15 1.90
C LYS A 31 -10.16 -7.45 1.24
N LEU A 32 -9.14 -7.09 2.00
CA LEU A 32 -7.90 -6.52 1.47
C LEU A 32 -7.16 -7.53 0.59
N ALA A 33 -7.12 -8.81 0.99
CA ALA A 33 -6.54 -9.88 0.18
C ALA A 33 -7.32 -10.09 -1.15
N GLU A 34 -8.65 -9.99 -1.14
CA GLU A 34 -9.46 -10.01 -2.36
C GLU A 34 -9.10 -8.84 -3.29
N ILE A 35 -9.01 -7.62 -2.75
CA ILE A 35 -8.64 -6.42 -3.51
C ILE A 35 -7.25 -6.57 -4.13
N GLU A 36 -6.28 -7.06 -3.36
CA GLU A 36 -4.92 -7.33 -3.84
C GLU A 36 -4.93 -8.36 -4.97
N SER A 37 -5.66 -9.47 -4.82
CA SER A 37 -5.79 -10.49 -5.86
C SER A 37 -6.35 -9.92 -7.16
N ARG A 38 -7.41 -9.12 -7.10
CA ARG A 38 -8.04 -8.47 -8.27
C ARG A 38 -7.15 -7.43 -8.95
N ARG A 39 -6.28 -6.78 -8.18
CA ARG A 39 -5.36 -5.74 -8.69
C ARG A 39 -4.00 -6.28 -9.11
N ARG A 40 -3.72 -7.55 -8.85
CA ARG A 40 -2.41 -8.19 -9.06
C ARG A 40 -1.83 -7.91 -10.44
N GLU A 41 -2.62 -8.11 -11.50
CA GLU A 41 -2.16 -7.94 -12.88
C GLU A 41 -1.76 -6.48 -13.16
N VAL A 42 -2.59 -5.52 -12.74
CA VAL A 42 -2.31 -4.09 -12.90
C VAL A 42 -1.10 -3.66 -12.06
N TRP A 43 -0.97 -4.16 -10.83
CA TRP A 43 0.15 -3.86 -9.95
C TRP A 43 1.46 -4.54 -10.39
N ALA A 44 1.39 -5.62 -11.17
CA ALA A 44 2.55 -6.29 -11.72
C ALA A 44 3.26 -5.44 -12.80
N THR A 45 2.55 -4.55 -13.50
CA THR A 45 3.16 -3.70 -14.54
C THR A 45 3.94 -2.50 -13.98
N ILE A 46 3.90 -2.27 -12.66
CA ILE A 46 4.57 -1.13 -12.01
C ILE A 46 5.92 -1.61 -11.47
N THR A 47 7.01 -1.15 -12.07
CA THR A 47 8.38 -1.56 -11.69
C THR A 47 8.80 -1.00 -10.33
N ASN A 48 8.49 0.27 -10.06
CA ASN A 48 8.93 0.95 -8.84
C ASN A 48 7.92 0.70 -7.71
N LYS A 49 8.26 -0.22 -6.82
CA LYS A 49 7.46 -0.60 -5.64
C LYS A 49 8.22 -0.25 -4.36
N ILE A 50 7.53 0.32 -3.39
CA ILE A 50 8.06 0.62 -2.07
C ILE A 50 7.19 -0.11 -1.04
N ASP A 51 7.79 -1.03 -0.30
CA ASP A 51 7.14 -1.62 0.86
C ASP A 51 7.15 -0.63 2.02
N THR A 52 5.97 -0.31 2.53
CA THR A 52 5.77 0.66 3.60
C THR A 52 5.64 0.01 4.98
N SER A 53 5.84 -1.31 5.07
CA SER A 53 5.67 -2.07 6.30
C SER A 53 6.60 -1.59 7.40
N GLY A 54 6.03 -1.23 8.55
CA GLY A 54 6.80 -0.71 9.70
C GLY A 54 7.41 0.68 9.51
N LEU A 55 7.17 1.34 8.37
CA LEU A 55 7.68 2.69 8.10
C LEU A 55 6.68 3.76 8.54
N SER A 56 7.21 4.84 9.10
CA SER A 56 6.45 6.06 9.34
C SER A 56 6.15 6.80 8.03
N PRO A 57 5.12 7.67 8.02
CA PRO A 57 4.84 8.51 6.84
C PRO A 57 6.03 9.38 6.39
N LEU A 58 6.88 9.81 7.33
CA LEU A 58 8.07 10.61 7.01
C LEU A 58 9.09 9.76 6.24
N GLU A 59 9.42 8.58 6.75
CA GLU A 59 10.36 7.65 6.09
C GLU A 59 9.88 7.24 4.70
N VAL A 60 8.58 6.94 4.54
CA VAL A 60 8.00 6.65 3.23
C VAL A 60 8.15 7.84 2.28
N SER A 61 7.94 9.07 2.77
CA SER A 61 8.08 10.28 1.95
C SER A 61 9.53 10.50 1.50
N GLU A 62 10.50 10.24 2.38
CA GLU A 62 11.92 10.34 2.07
C GLU A 62 12.34 9.31 1.01
N LEU A 63 11.86 8.05 1.12
CA LEU A 63 12.10 7.01 0.11
C LEU A 63 11.51 7.39 -1.25
N VAL A 64 10.29 7.90 -1.28
CA VAL A 64 9.64 8.36 -2.52
C VAL A 64 10.45 9.48 -3.18
N LEU A 65 10.89 10.47 -2.41
CA LEU A 65 11.71 11.57 -2.91
C LEU A 65 13.07 11.10 -3.42
N HIS A 66 13.69 10.15 -2.72
CA HIS A 66 14.95 9.56 -3.13
C HIS A 66 14.81 8.81 -4.46
N SER A 67 13.85 7.89 -4.58
CA SER A 67 13.59 7.16 -5.83
C SER A 67 13.22 8.08 -7.00
N TYR A 68 12.53 9.18 -6.73
CA TYR A 68 12.23 10.17 -7.77
C TYR A 68 13.47 10.91 -8.28
N ARG A 69 14.40 11.26 -7.39
CA ARG A 69 15.67 11.90 -7.77
C ARG A 69 16.55 10.97 -8.60
N GLU A 70 16.64 9.69 -8.21
CA GLU A 70 17.38 8.69 -8.98
C GLU A 70 16.82 8.53 -10.39
N TRP A 71 15.49 8.50 -10.53
CA TRP A 71 14.83 8.41 -11.84
C TRP A 71 15.04 9.63 -12.74
N ILE A 72 15.12 10.85 -12.19
CA ILE A 72 15.44 12.04 -12.99
C ILE A 72 16.91 12.05 -13.42
N ALA A 73 17.80 11.48 -12.61
CA ALA A 73 19.24 11.47 -12.87
C ALA A 73 19.67 10.37 -13.87
N SER A 74 18.78 9.43 -14.21
CA SER A 74 18.98 8.33 -15.16
C SER A 74 18.41 8.65 -16.54
#